data_AF-A0A3Q0EI77-F1
#
_entry.id   AF-A0A3Q0EI77-F1
#
_cell.length_a   1.000
_cell.length_b   1.000
_cell.length_c   1.000
_cell.angle_alpha   90.00
_cell.angle_beta   90.00
_cell.angle_gamma   90.00
#
_symmetry.space_group_name_H-M   'P 1'
#
loop_
_entity.id
_entity.type
_entity.pdbx_description
1 polymer ?
#
loop_
_entity_poly.entity_id
_entity_poly.type
_entity_poly.pdbx_seq_one_letter_code
_entity_poly.pdbx_strand_id
1 'polypeptide(L)'
;MVWWCLFVLVILSGGNLDNGGEEKEETAREGSCWSFSAIGVVQGINKIVTGELISLSEQELVGCDTGYNMGCNGGLMDYAFEFIINNGGIDSEEDYPYRAVDGTCDQYRKNAKVVSIDSYEDVNSYDELALKKAVANQPVSVAIEGGGREFQLYSSGVFSRRCGTTLDHGVVAVEYGTKNGHDYWIVRNSWGADWGEEGYIRMERNLGNNRSGKCGIAIEPSYPVKTPSSYPFSRLTYSLIKQCLRASNRVDGRRQYKVDGDDAR
;
A
#
# COMPACT_ATOMS: atom_id res chain seq x y z
N MET A 1 2.91 -19.11 4.89
CA MET A 1 2.00 -18.86 6.03
C MET A 1 2.75 -18.39 7.27
N VAL A 2 3.86 -19.00 7.70
CA VAL A 2 4.55 -18.62 8.96
C VAL A 2 5.28 -17.26 8.91
N TRP A 3 5.77 -16.81 7.76
CA TRP A 3 6.40 -15.48 7.61
C TRP A 3 5.39 -14.33 7.38
N TRP A 4 4.14 -14.64 7.08
CA TRP A 4 3.08 -13.65 6.87
C TRP A 4 2.53 -13.13 8.21
N CYS A 5 2.43 -13.99 9.24
CA CYS A 5 1.98 -13.59 10.58
C CYS A 5 2.94 -12.63 11.31
N LEU A 6 4.23 -12.62 10.96
CA LEU A 6 5.23 -11.71 11.56
C LEU A 6 5.24 -10.31 10.91
N PHE A 7 4.61 -10.15 9.74
CA PHE A 7 4.39 -8.87 9.06
C PHE A 7 3.14 -8.13 9.58
N VAL A 8 2.24 -8.87 10.24
CA VAL A 8 0.95 -8.39 10.79
C VAL A 8 1.13 -7.76 12.18
N LEU A 9 1.96 -8.33 13.06
CA LEU A 9 2.63 -7.51 14.09
C LEU A 9 3.60 -6.56 13.36
N VAL A 10 4.36 -5.66 13.96
CA VAL A 10 5.24 -4.69 13.24
C VAL A 10 4.51 -3.63 12.39
N ILE A 11 3.60 -3.97 11.46
CA ILE A 11 2.78 -2.96 10.74
C ILE A 11 1.50 -2.63 11.52
N LEU A 12 0.77 -3.60 12.08
CA LEU A 12 -0.44 -3.30 12.89
C LEU A 12 -0.12 -2.98 14.35
N SER A 13 1.08 -3.31 14.83
CA SER A 13 1.55 -2.86 16.12
C SER A 13 2.61 -1.81 15.86
N GLY A 14 2.26 -0.52 15.96
CA GLY A 14 3.21 0.58 16.04
C GLY A 14 4.13 0.44 17.26
N GLY A 15 4.96 -0.59 17.29
CA GLY A 15 5.47 -1.13 18.53
C GLY A 15 6.26 -2.42 18.35
N ASN A 16 7.58 -2.20 18.18
CA ASN A 16 8.63 -2.93 18.88
C ASN A 16 9.00 -4.33 18.38
N LEU A 17 10.01 -4.38 17.49
CA LEU A 17 11.09 -5.37 17.55
C LEU A 17 12.43 -4.66 17.24
N ASP A 18 13.18 -4.42 18.32
CA ASP A 18 14.64 -4.26 18.40
C ASP A 18 15.32 -3.21 17.50
N ASN A 19 15.07 -1.93 17.78
CA ASN A 19 16.04 -0.81 17.82
C ASN A 19 15.30 0.54 17.93
N GLY A 20 14.75 0.86 19.11
CA GLY A 20 14.65 2.24 19.63
C GLY A 20 14.01 3.37 18.79
N GLY A 21 13.24 3.10 17.73
CA GLY A 21 12.51 4.11 16.96
C GLY A 21 11.04 3.73 16.84
N GLU A 22 10.17 4.46 17.53
CA GLU A 22 8.73 4.45 17.27
C GLU A 22 8.51 5.15 15.91
N GLU A 23 7.89 4.49 14.93
CA GLU A 23 7.49 5.14 13.67
C GLU A 23 6.54 6.26 14.06
N LYS A 24 6.95 7.52 13.89
CA LYS A 24 6.06 8.65 14.14
C LYS A 24 4.98 8.59 13.07
N GLU A 25 3.76 8.26 13.48
CA GLU A 25 2.64 8.25 12.56
C GLU A 25 2.22 9.69 12.27
N GLU A 26 2.55 10.14 11.06
CA GLU A 26 2.24 11.49 10.63
C GLU A 26 0.88 11.58 9.95
N THR A 27 0.23 12.72 10.14
CA THR A 27 -1.06 13.01 9.53
C THR A 27 -0.86 13.83 8.29
N ALA A 28 -1.30 13.32 7.15
CA ALA A 28 -1.38 14.07 5.91
C ALA A 28 -2.26 15.30 6.12
N ARG A 29 -1.73 16.46 5.76
CA ARG A 29 -2.42 17.74 5.77
C ARG A 29 -2.35 18.36 4.39
N GLU A 30 -3.27 19.29 4.15
CA GLU A 30 -3.25 20.13 2.94
C GLU A 30 -3.10 19.27 1.66
N GLY A 31 -3.96 18.29 1.41
CA GLY A 31 -3.96 17.56 0.13
C GLY A 31 -2.72 16.70 -0.20
N SER A 32 -1.81 16.45 0.74
CA SER A 32 -0.61 15.64 0.49
C SER A 32 -0.83 14.12 0.57
N CYS A 33 -2.06 13.61 0.51
CA CYS A 33 -2.34 12.18 0.72
C CYS A 33 -1.62 11.24 -0.28
N TRP A 34 -1.36 11.73 -1.49
CA TRP A 34 -0.60 11.03 -2.52
C TRP A 34 0.83 10.69 -2.08
N SER A 35 1.51 11.61 -1.36
CA SER A 35 2.89 11.38 -0.91
C SER A 35 2.92 10.31 0.18
N PHE A 36 1.98 10.37 1.13
CA PHE A 36 1.82 9.35 2.18
C PHE A 36 1.49 7.97 1.60
N SER A 37 0.62 7.91 0.59
CA SER A 37 0.32 6.64 -0.08
C SER A 37 1.55 6.07 -0.77
N ALA A 38 2.30 6.89 -1.51
CA ALA A 38 3.51 6.46 -2.20
C ALA A 38 4.63 6.03 -1.22
N ILE A 39 4.91 6.84 -0.20
CA ILE A 39 5.92 6.51 0.82
C ILE A 39 5.55 5.23 1.56
N GLY A 40 4.29 5.06 1.97
CA GLY A 40 3.83 3.88 2.68
C GLY A 40 4.15 2.57 1.96
N VAL A 41 3.98 2.52 0.64
CA VAL A 41 4.33 1.32 -0.14
C VAL A 41 5.82 1.17 -0.42
N VAL A 42 6.57 2.27 -0.56
CA VAL A 42 8.04 2.23 -0.70
C VAL A 42 8.70 1.71 0.57
N GLN A 43 8.24 2.14 1.74
CA GLN A 43 8.64 1.58 3.03
C GLN A 43 8.32 0.08 3.12
N GLY A 44 7.10 -0.29 2.71
CA GLY A 44 6.64 -1.67 2.70
C GLY A 44 7.53 -2.58 1.87
N ILE A 45 7.81 -2.21 0.61
CA ILE A 45 8.66 -3.03 -0.25
C ILE A 45 10.12 -3.03 0.20
N ASN A 46 10.63 -1.94 0.78
CA ASN A 46 11.96 -1.94 1.38
C ASN A 46 12.06 -2.98 2.49
N LYS A 47 11.11 -2.97 3.44
CA LYS A 47 11.05 -3.95 4.52
C LYS A 47 10.96 -5.39 4.00
N ILE A 48 10.20 -5.64 2.93
CA ILE A 48 10.08 -6.96 2.30
C ILE A 48 11.42 -7.42 1.71
N VAL A 49 12.16 -6.54 1.04
CA VAL A 49 13.38 -6.90 0.30
C VAL A 49 14.62 -6.94 1.19
N THR A 50 14.76 -5.98 2.12
CA THR A 50 15.96 -5.80 2.94
C THR A 50 15.80 -6.32 4.36
N GLY A 51 14.57 -6.43 4.85
CA GLY A 51 14.28 -6.69 6.27
C GLY A 51 14.30 -5.44 7.15
N GLU A 52 14.57 -4.26 6.60
CA GLU A 52 14.67 -2.99 7.33
C GLU A 52 13.46 -2.09 7.08
N LEU A 53 12.81 -1.66 8.15
CA LEU A 53 11.73 -0.67 8.08
C LEU A 53 12.35 0.68 8.39
N ILE A 54 12.38 1.56 7.40
CA ILE A 54 12.96 2.90 7.51
C ILE A 54 11.82 3.88 7.29
N SER A 55 11.64 4.84 8.18
CA SER A 55 10.70 5.95 7.97
C SER A 55 11.25 6.88 6.89
N LEU A 56 10.50 7.13 5.83
CA LEU A 56 10.92 7.90 4.65
C LEU A 56 10.15 9.21 4.56
N SER A 57 10.71 10.19 3.85
CA SER A 57 10.17 11.55 3.83
C SER A 57 9.03 11.75 2.83
N GLU A 58 7.81 11.95 3.33
CA GLU A 58 6.70 12.48 2.52
C GLU A 58 6.95 13.92 2.07
N GLN A 59 7.69 14.70 2.86
CA GLN A 59 7.92 16.12 2.59
C GLN A 59 8.93 16.37 1.48
N GLU A 60 9.88 15.47 1.28
CA GLU A 60 10.75 15.51 0.10
C GLU A 60 9.88 15.41 -1.16
N LEU A 61 8.92 14.48 -1.23
CA LEU A 61 7.99 14.41 -2.35
C LEU A 61 7.18 15.71 -2.49
N VAL A 62 6.54 16.18 -1.41
CA VAL A 62 5.73 17.41 -1.43
C VAL A 62 6.52 18.62 -1.92
N GLY A 63 7.78 18.77 -1.51
CA GLY A 63 8.60 19.92 -1.84
C GLY A 63 9.39 19.81 -3.14
N CYS A 64 9.70 18.58 -3.60
CA CYS A 64 10.66 18.34 -4.68
C CYS A 64 10.09 17.66 -5.92
N ASP A 65 8.99 16.91 -5.80
CA ASP A 65 8.29 16.35 -6.95
C ASP A 65 7.29 17.37 -7.50
N THR A 66 7.81 18.33 -8.26
CA THR A 66 7.02 19.43 -8.84
C THR A 66 6.86 19.31 -10.36
N GLY A 67 7.14 18.13 -10.93
CA GLY A 67 7.05 17.91 -12.38
C GLY A 67 5.60 17.78 -12.85
N TYR A 68 4.83 16.96 -12.14
CA TYR A 68 3.40 16.74 -12.37
C TYR A 68 2.58 16.88 -11.08
N ASN A 69 3.13 16.43 -9.95
CA ASN A 69 2.54 16.62 -8.65
C ASN A 69 2.61 18.09 -8.21
N MET A 70 1.63 18.50 -7.40
CA MET A 70 1.41 19.91 -7.04
C MET A 70 1.51 20.13 -5.53
N GLY A 71 2.39 19.36 -4.86
CA GLY A 71 2.59 19.44 -3.41
C GLY A 71 1.29 19.22 -2.65
N CYS A 72 0.87 20.24 -1.91
CA CYS A 72 -0.35 20.28 -1.12
C CYS A 72 -1.63 20.48 -1.96
N ASN A 73 -1.52 20.76 -3.25
CA ASN A 73 -2.67 20.88 -4.14
C ASN A 73 -3.06 19.53 -4.80
N GLY A 74 -2.44 18.44 -4.36
CA GLY A 74 -2.70 17.09 -4.81
C GLY A 74 -1.62 16.54 -5.75
N GLY A 75 -1.77 15.25 -6.06
CA GLY A 75 -0.83 14.49 -6.86
C GLY A 75 -1.25 13.05 -7.05
N LEU A 76 -0.46 12.30 -7.80
CA LEU A 76 -0.62 10.87 -8.05
C LEU A 76 0.63 10.12 -7.60
N MET A 77 0.41 8.91 -7.10
CA MET A 77 1.47 8.05 -6.55
C MET A 77 2.47 7.61 -7.62
N ASP A 78 2.02 7.42 -8.86
CA ASP A 78 2.89 6.98 -9.97
C ASP A 78 3.99 7.99 -10.28
N TYR A 79 3.64 9.28 -10.31
CA TYR A 79 4.61 10.37 -10.49
C TYR A 79 5.59 10.46 -9.32
N ALA A 80 5.12 10.16 -8.10
CA ALA A 80 6.00 10.07 -6.93
C ALA A 80 7.01 8.93 -7.08
N PHE A 81 6.59 7.75 -7.56
CA PHE A 81 7.51 6.65 -7.84
C PHE A 81 8.52 7.02 -8.92
N GLU A 82 8.07 7.66 -10.00
CA GLU A 82 8.94 8.16 -11.07
C GLU A 82 9.95 9.18 -10.53
N PHE A 83 9.54 10.09 -9.66
CA PHE A 83 10.44 11.02 -8.98
C PHE A 83 11.49 10.26 -8.17
N ILE A 84 11.11 9.29 -7.33
CA ILE A 84 12.05 8.52 -6.50
C ILE A 84 13.09 7.81 -7.36
N ILE A 85 12.67 7.21 -8.48
CA ILE A 85 13.57 6.56 -9.45
C ILE A 85 14.57 7.56 -10.01
N ASN A 86 14.07 8.69 -10.53
CA ASN A 86 14.90 9.71 -11.18
C ASN A 86 15.80 10.48 -10.21
N ASN A 87 15.35 10.63 -8.96
CA ASN A 87 16.12 11.24 -7.87
C ASN A 87 17.23 10.30 -7.37
N GLY A 88 17.16 9.00 -7.70
CA GLY A 88 18.11 7.98 -7.23
C GLY A 88 17.81 7.46 -5.82
N GLY A 89 16.59 7.69 -5.34
CA GLY A 89 16.12 7.33 -4.01
C GLY A 89 15.34 8.45 -3.32
N ILE A 90 14.92 8.16 -2.09
CA ILE A 90 14.21 9.07 -1.19
C ILE A 90 14.93 9.11 0.16
N ASP A 91 14.94 10.26 0.80
CA ASP A 91 15.52 10.50 2.12
C ASP A 91 14.67 9.88 3.25
N SER A 92 15.29 9.75 4.42
CA SER A 92 14.57 9.38 5.63
C SER A 92 13.73 10.55 6.15
N GLU A 93 12.70 10.24 6.95
CA GLU A 93 11.93 11.26 7.67
C GLU A 93 12.83 12.05 8.65
N GLU A 94 13.91 11.46 9.17
CA GLU A 94 14.86 12.18 10.02
C GLU A 94 15.66 13.25 9.23
N ASP A 95 16.09 12.91 8.02
CA ASP A 95 16.89 13.79 7.17
C ASP A 95 16.05 14.92 6.55
N TYR A 96 14.81 14.60 6.17
CA TYR A 96 13.87 15.54 5.56
C TYR A 96 12.49 15.50 6.24
N PRO A 97 12.33 16.12 7.43
CA PRO A 97 11.11 15.97 8.22
C PRO A 97 9.87 16.63 7.61
N TYR A 98 8.69 16.07 7.91
CA TYR A 98 7.42 16.60 7.47
C TYR A 98 7.04 17.92 8.14
N ARG A 99 6.54 18.84 7.31
CA ARG A 99 6.19 20.21 7.70
C ARG A 99 4.78 20.61 7.28
N ALA A 100 4.07 19.75 6.55
CA ALA A 100 2.72 20.01 6.08
C ALA A 100 2.58 21.34 5.33
N VAL A 101 3.55 21.70 4.49
CA VAL A 101 3.52 22.93 3.71
C VAL A 101 4.07 22.72 2.30
N ASP A 102 3.48 23.44 1.34
CA ASP A 102 4.10 23.71 0.06
C ASP A 102 5.42 24.48 0.29
N GLY A 103 6.53 23.81 0.03
CA GLY A 103 7.87 24.36 0.21
C GLY A 103 8.67 24.32 -1.08
N THR A 104 9.65 25.23 -1.20
CA THR A 104 10.70 25.05 -2.20
C THR A 104 11.56 23.86 -1.80
N CYS A 105 11.81 22.94 -2.72
CA CYS A 105 12.69 21.80 -2.51
C CYS A 105 14.02 22.20 -1.84
N ASP A 106 14.27 21.67 -0.64
CA ASP A 106 15.50 21.90 0.10
C ASP A 106 16.60 20.98 -0.45
N GLN A 107 17.36 21.49 -1.42
CA GLN A 107 18.45 20.75 -2.05
C GLN A 107 19.58 20.36 -1.09
N TYR A 108 19.69 21.04 0.06
CA TYR A 108 20.69 20.67 1.06
C TYR A 108 20.28 19.42 1.82
N ARG A 109 18.97 19.31 2.14
CA ARG A 109 18.41 18.11 2.78
C ARG A 109 18.29 16.95 1.81
N LYS A 110 17.96 17.22 0.53
CA LYS A 110 17.76 16.24 -0.54
C LYS A 110 19.03 15.47 -0.96
N ASN A 111 19.61 14.70 -0.05
CA ASN A 111 20.96 14.17 -0.23
C ASN A 111 21.21 12.74 0.29
N ALA A 112 20.39 12.20 1.19
CA ALA A 112 20.67 10.95 1.90
C ALA A 112 20.29 9.71 1.08
N LYS A 113 19.13 9.75 0.42
CA LYS A 113 18.60 8.76 -0.54
C LYS A 113 18.71 7.34 0.00
N VAL A 114 18.21 7.15 1.22
CA VAL A 114 18.35 5.92 2.01
C VAL A 114 17.62 4.72 1.41
N VAL A 115 16.57 4.97 0.61
CA VAL A 115 15.81 3.91 -0.09
C VAL A 115 15.61 4.27 -1.55
N SER A 116 15.91 3.32 -2.43
CA SER A 116 15.63 3.39 -3.87
C SER A 116 14.63 2.31 -4.31
N ILE A 117 13.96 2.55 -5.44
CA ILE A 117 13.12 1.59 -6.16
C ILE A 117 13.60 1.52 -7.62
N ASP A 118 13.34 0.39 -8.28
CA ASP A 118 13.85 0.12 -9.64
C ASP A 118 12.85 0.55 -10.72
N SER A 119 11.56 0.36 -10.45
CA SER A 119 10.44 0.74 -11.33
C SER A 119 9.15 0.80 -10.51
N TYR A 120 8.01 0.98 -11.17
CA TYR A 120 6.67 0.79 -10.60
C TYR A 120 5.77 0.11 -11.62
N GLU A 121 4.65 -0.45 -11.17
CA GLU A 121 3.66 -1.10 -12.01
C GLU A 121 2.24 -0.73 -11.57
N ASP A 122 1.36 -0.56 -12.56
CA ASP A 122 -0.07 -0.41 -12.33
C ASP A 122 -0.73 -1.78 -12.25
N VAL A 123 -1.62 -1.94 -11.27
CA VAL A 123 -2.57 -3.04 -11.25
C VAL A 123 -3.67 -2.72 -12.26
N ASN A 124 -4.13 -3.75 -12.99
CA ASN A 124 -5.27 -3.60 -13.91
C ASN A 124 -6.46 -2.92 -13.22
N SER A 125 -6.86 -1.76 -13.75
CA SER A 125 -8.03 -1.04 -13.26
C SER A 125 -9.30 -1.89 -13.34
N TYR A 126 -10.18 -1.69 -12.36
CA TYR A 126 -11.47 -2.37 -12.24
C TYR A 126 -11.38 -3.90 -12.10
N ASP A 127 -10.32 -4.38 -11.45
CA ASP A 127 -10.04 -5.79 -11.19
C ASP A 127 -9.58 -6.02 -9.74
N GLU A 128 -10.53 -6.20 -8.81
CA GLU A 128 -10.26 -6.51 -7.41
C GLU A 128 -9.46 -7.83 -7.24
N LEU A 129 -9.52 -8.76 -8.20
CA LEU A 129 -8.73 -9.99 -8.15
C LEU A 129 -7.27 -9.72 -8.48
N ALA A 130 -6.98 -8.84 -9.44
CA ALA A 130 -5.62 -8.37 -9.71
C ALA A 130 -5.08 -7.60 -8.50
N LEU A 131 -5.87 -6.68 -7.92
CA LEU A 131 -5.49 -5.96 -6.70
C LEU A 131 -5.20 -6.92 -5.54
N LYS A 132 -6.04 -7.94 -5.33
CA LYS A 132 -5.83 -8.95 -4.29
C LYS A 132 -4.50 -9.67 -4.46
N LYS A 133 -4.15 -10.03 -5.69
CA LYS A 133 -2.86 -10.68 -6.00
C LYS A 133 -1.68 -9.74 -5.72
N ALA A 134 -1.80 -8.45 -6.04
CA ALA A 134 -0.76 -7.47 -5.73
C ALA A 134 -0.57 -7.31 -4.22
N VAL A 135 -1.67 -7.08 -3.48
CA VAL A 135 -1.68 -6.94 -2.01
C VAL A 135 -1.13 -8.19 -1.31
N ALA A 136 -1.31 -9.38 -1.88
CA ALA A 136 -0.75 -10.61 -1.34
C ALA A 136 0.79 -10.67 -1.39
N ASN A 137 1.44 -9.83 -2.21
CA ASN A 137 2.89 -9.78 -2.35
C ASN A 137 3.51 -8.60 -1.59
N GLN A 138 2.85 -7.44 -1.58
CA GLN A 138 3.32 -6.21 -0.94
C GLN A 138 2.17 -5.21 -0.75
N PRO A 139 2.31 -4.18 0.09
CA PRO A 139 1.38 -3.05 0.13
C PRO A 139 1.22 -2.37 -1.23
N VAL A 140 0.01 -1.88 -1.52
CA VAL A 140 -0.35 -1.25 -2.80
C VAL A 140 -0.96 0.12 -2.55
N SER A 141 -0.51 1.13 -3.30
CA SER A 141 -1.07 2.48 -3.27
C SER A 141 -2.38 2.44 -4.03
N VAL A 142 -3.44 2.99 -3.44
CA VAL A 142 -4.76 3.02 -4.05
C VAL A 142 -5.40 4.39 -3.84
N ALA A 143 -6.13 4.86 -4.84
CA ALA A 143 -7.01 6.01 -4.69
C ALA A 143 -8.44 5.58 -4.35
N ILE A 144 -9.09 6.34 -3.47
CA ILE A 144 -10.49 6.15 -3.08
C ILE A 144 -11.25 7.49 -3.05
N GLU A 145 -12.58 7.42 -3.00
CA GLU A 145 -13.43 8.52 -2.55
C GLU A 145 -13.55 8.48 -1.02
N GLY A 146 -12.79 9.33 -0.33
CA GLY A 146 -12.75 9.49 1.12
C GLY A 146 -13.47 10.73 1.65
N GLY A 147 -13.89 11.66 0.79
CA GLY A 147 -14.53 12.93 1.17
C GLY A 147 -15.94 12.80 1.78
N GLY A 148 -16.58 11.63 1.71
CA GLY A 148 -17.92 11.40 2.24
C GLY A 148 -17.98 11.36 3.77
N ARG A 149 -19.05 11.93 4.36
CA ARG A 149 -19.28 11.96 5.82
C ARG A 149 -19.21 10.58 6.49
N GLU A 150 -19.74 9.55 5.83
CA GLU A 150 -19.72 8.18 6.35
C GLU A 150 -18.29 7.65 6.50
N PHE A 151 -17.41 7.98 5.56
CA PHE A 151 -16.00 7.60 5.60
C PHE A 151 -15.27 8.39 6.70
N GLN A 152 -15.43 9.71 6.73
CA GLN A 152 -14.80 10.57 7.74
C GLN A 152 -15.11 10.16 9.18
N LEU A 153 -16.35 9.71 9.45
CA LEU A 153 -16.80 9.30 10.77
C LEU A 153 -16.61 7.80 11.06
N TYR A 154 -15.90 7.07 10.20
CA TYR A 154 -15.58 5.67 10.45
C TYR A 154 -14.77 5.53 11.75
N SER A 155 -15.13 4.53 12.55
CA SER A 155 -14.46 4.20 13.81
C SER A 155 -14.10 2.73 13.95
N SER A 156 -14.94 1.81 13.47
CA SER A 156 -14.65 0.38 13.53
C SER A 156 -15.57 -0.46 12.66
N GLY A 157 -15.21 -1.74 12.50
CA GLY A 157 -15.96 -2.74 11.75
C GLY A 157 -15.65 -2.72 10.26
N VAL A 158 -16.35 -3.56 9.50
CA VAL A 158 -16.23 -3.55 8.03
C VAL A 158 -17.10 -2.41 7.48
N PHE A 159 -16.45 -1.43 6.86
CA PHE A 159 -17.06 -0.27 6.25
C PHE A 159 -17.92 -0.65 5.06
N SER A 160 -19.23 -0.67 5.29
CA SER A 160 -20.26 -1.00 4.31
C SER A 160 -21.13 0.19 3.90
N ARG A 161 -20.86 1.38 4.43
CA ARG A 161 -21.63 2.60 4.14
C ARG A 161 -21.40 3.10 2.71
N ARG A 162 -22.18 4.10 2.30
CA ARG A 162 -22.14 4.64 0.94
C ARG A 162 -20.92 5.52 0.74
N CYS A 163 -20.30 5.36 -0.42
CA CYS A 163 -19.29 6.22 -1.04
C CYS A 163 -19.46 6.05 -2.56
N GLY A 164 -19.09 7.08 -3.31
CA GLY A 164 -19.04 7.06 -4.77
C GLY A 164 -17.70 6.54 -5.29
N THR A 165 -17.28 7.09 -6.42
CA THR A 165 -16.04 6.73 -7.12
C THR A 165 -15.35 7.97 -7.69
N THR A 166 -15.66 9.16 -7.17
CA THR A 166 -14.94 10.39 -7.50
C THR A 166 -13.71 10.43 -6.60
N LEU A 167 -12.62 9.86 -7.08
CA LEU A 167 -11.38 9.67 -6.32
C LEU A 167 -10.83 11.02 -5.84
N ASP A 168 -10.55 11.13 -4.54
CA ASP A 168 -10.08 12.36 -3.91
C ASP A 168 -9.02 12.10 -2.82
N HIS A 169 -8.69 10.84 -2.53
CA HIS A 169 -7.81 10.49 -1.42
C HIS A 169 -6.93 9.28 -1.73
N GLY A 170 -5.61 9.44 -1.56
CA GLY A 170 -4.61 8.38 -1.67
C GLY A 170 -4.39 7.66 -0.34
N VAL A 171 -4.46 6.33 -0.34
CA VAL A 171 -4.30 5.46 0.84
C VAL A 171 -3.50 4.21 0.48
N VAL A 172 -3.22 3.33 1.44
CA VAL A 172 -2.43 2.11 1.21
C VAL A 172 -3.25 0.87 1.55
N ALA A 173 -3.51 0.00 0.56
CA ALA A 173 -4.04 -1.33 0.80
C ALA A 173 -2.91 -2.26 1.28
N VAL A 174 -3.00 -2.71 2.54
CA VAL A 174 -1.91 -3.47 3.19
C VAL A 174 -2.21 -4.97 3.29
N GLU A 175 -3.48 -5.35 3.42
CA GLU A 175 -3.90 -6.74 3.56
C GLU A 175 -5.37 -6.90 3.12
N TYR A 176 -5.87 -8.14 3.08
CA TYR A 176 -7.28 -8.44 2.95
C TYR A 176 -7.64 -9.64 3.83
N GLY A 177 -8.91 -9.71 4.22
CA GLY A 177 -9.42 -10.79 5.06
C GLY A 177 -10.86 -11.17 4.77
N THR A 178 -11.37 -12.10 5.57
CA THR A 178 -12.77 -12.50 5.61
C THR A 178 -13.18 -12.69 7.06
N LYS A 179 -14.31 -12.10 7.47
CA LYS A 179 -14.88 -12.28 8.80
C LYS A 179 -16.38 -12.51 8.68
N ASN A 180 -16.85 -13.62 9.24
CA ASN A 180 -18.27 -14.00 9.21
C ASN A 180 -18.87 -14.01 7.79
N GLY A 181 -18.09 -14.45 6.80
CA GLY A 181 -18.52 -14.45 5.39
C GLY A 181 -18.46 -13.09 4.68
N HIS A 182 -18.03 -12.04 5.37
CA HIS A 182 -17.80 -10.71 4.78
C HIS A 182 -16.33 -10.54 4.45
N ASP A 183 -16.07 -10.33 3.18
CA ASP A 183 -14.75 -10.07 2.64
C ASP A 183 -14.40 -8.58 2.81
N TYR A 184 -13.16 -8.28 3.23
CA TYR A 184 -12.68 -6.89 3.38
C TYR A 184 -11.22 -6.71 2.96
N TRP A 185 -10.89 -5.47 2.58
CA TRP A 185 -9.54 -4.91 2.53
C TRP A 185 -9.16 -4.34 3.90
N ILE A 186 -7.89 -4.39 4.28
CA ILE A 186 -7.32 -3.57 5.36
C ILE A 186 -6.54 -2.45 4.68
N VAL A 187 -6.91 -1.21 4.97
CA VAL A 187 -6.35 -0.03 4.33
C VAL A 187 -5.80 0.91 5.40
N ARG A 188 -4.53 1.28 5.29
CA ARG A 188 -3.87 2.29 6.12
C ARG A 188 -4.26 3.67 5.60
N ASN A 189 -4.76 4.52 6.49
CA ASN A 189 -5.04 5.92 6.20
C ASN A 189 -3.89 6.80 6.71
N SER A 190 -3.92 8.09 6.38
CA SER A 190 -2.94 9.09 6.80
C SER A 190 -3.57 10.16 7.70
N TRP A 191 -4.58 9.78 8.49
CA TRP A 191 -5.31 10.69 9.40
C TRP A 191 -4.99 10.46 10.89
N GLY A 192 -3.89 9.74 11.16
CA GLY A 192 -3.41 9.40 12.50
C GLY A 192 -4.19 8.26 13.17
N ALA A 193 -3.58 7.70 14.22
CA ALA A 193 -4.08 6.53 14.95
C ALA A 193 -5.49 6.71 15.59
N ASP A 194 -5.87 7.95 15.92
CA ASP A 194 -7.17 8.23 16.54
C ASP A 194 -8.36 8.03 15.58
N TRP A 195 -8.09 7.96 14.27
CA TRP A 195 -9.11 7.71 13.27
C TRP A 195 -9.26 6.22 12.99
N GLY A 196 -10.51 5.74 12.90
CA GLY A 196 -10.79 4.35 12.55
C GLY A 196 -10.24 3.34 13.56
N GLU A 197 -9.73 2.23 13.04
CA GLU A 197 -9.13 1.15 13.82
C GLU A 197 -7.61 1.37 13.88
N GLU A 198 -7.16 2.26 14.78
CA GLU A 198 -5.73 2.62 14.95
C GLU A 198 -5.11 3.19 13.66
N GLY A 199 -5.82 4.09 12.96
CA GLY A 199 -5.39 4.66 11.67
C GLY A 199 -5.79 3.82 10.45
N TYR A 200 -6.40 2.66 10.65
CA TYR A 200 -6.82 1.76 9.57
C TYR A 200 -8.34 1.75 9.38
N ILE A 201 -8.75 1.31 8.19
CA ILE A 201 -10.14 0.98 7.86
C ILE A 201 -10.23 -0.39 7.23
N ARG A 202 -11.23 -1.16 7.63
CA ARG A 202 -11.63 -2.36 6.90
C ARG A 202 -12.70 -2.03 5.89
N MET A 203 -12.41 -2.04 4.60
CA MET A 203 -13.37 -1.72 3.54
C MET A 203 -13.96 -3.00 2.93
N GLU A 204 -15.27 -3.07 2.68
CA GLU A 204 -15.85 -4.22 1.97
C GLU A 204 -15.15 -4.48 0.64
N ARG A 205 -14.95 -5.76 0.29
CA ARG A 205 -14.44 -6.18 -1.03
C ARG A 205 -15.36 -7.22 -1.67
N ASN A 206 -15.15 -7.50 -2.95
CA ASN A 206 -15.91 -8.50 -3.71
C ASN A 206 -17.40 -8.17 -3.80
N LEU A 207 -17.74 -6.94 -4.19
CA LEU A 207 -19.11 -6.42 -4.25
C LEU A 207 -19.89 -6.86 -5.52
N GLY A 208 -19.63 -8.09 -5.99
CA GLY A 208 -20.27 -8.67 -7.17
C GLY A 208 -20.00 -7.88 -8.45
N ASN A 209 -21.02 -7.20 -8.97
CA ASN A 209 -20.94 -6.46 -10.24
C ASN A 209 -20.24 -5.10 -10.13
N ASN A 210 -19.91 -4.64 -8.91
CA ASN A 210 -19.17 -3.41 -8.75
C ASN A 210 -17.67 -3.65 -9.03
N ARG A 211 -17.26 -3.33 -10.26
CA ARG A 211 -15.87 -3.51 -10.68
C ARG A 211 -14.92 -2.45 -10.14
N SER A 212 -15.43 -1.28 -9.75
CA SER A 212 -14.62 -0.19 -9.17
C SER A 212 -14.14 -0.51 -7.75
N GLY A 213 -14.68 -1.55 -7.12
CA GLY A 213 -14.48 -1.83 -5.71
C GLY A 213 -15.19 -0.81 -4.80
N LYS A 214 -15.11 -1.02 -3.49
CA LYS A 214 -15.67 -0.07 -2.51
C LYS A 214 -14.93 1.26 -2.60
N CYS A 215 -15.69 2.35 -2.75
CA CYS A 215 -15.17 3.72 -2.86
C CYS A 215 -14.18 3.95 -4.02
N GLY A 216 -14.18 3.09 -5.05
CA GLY A 216 -13.25 3.21 -6.17
C GLY A 216 -11.85 2.62 -5.96
N ILE A 217 -11.63 1.87 -4.88
CA ILE A 217 -10.31 1.31 -4.51
C ILE A 217 -9.60 0.51 -5.62
N ALA A 218 -10.34 -0.02 -6.60
CA ALA A 218 -9.77 -0.78 -7.71
C ALA A 218 -9.54 0.04 -8.99
N ILE A 219 -9.75 1.35 -8.99
CA ILE A 219 -9.66 2.19 -10.21
C ILE A 219 -8.20 2.55 -10.53
N GLU A 220 -7.44 3.08 -9.56
CA GLU A 220 -6.05 3.52 -9.74
C GLU A 220 -5.12 2.86 -8.69
N PRO A 221 -4.86 1.53 -8.78
CA PRO A 221 -3.94 0.85 -7.87
C PRO A 221 -2.55 0.71 -8.51
N SER A 222 -1.50 1.08 -7.79
CA SER A 222 -0.12 0.94 -8.27
C SER A 222 0.86 0.61 -7.14
N TYR A 223 2.02 0.07 -7.49
CA TYR A 223 3.04 -0.30 -6.52
C TYR A 223 4.46 -0.13 -7.08
N PRO A 224 5.45 0.20 -6.21
CA PRO A 224 6.84 0.19 -6.59
C PRO A 224 7.39 -1.24 -6.73
N VAL A 225 8.44 -1.38 -7.54
CA VAL A 225 9.21 -2.60 -7.70
C VAL A 225 10.62 -2.35 -7.18
N LYS A 226 11.08 -3.23 -6.30
CA LYS A 226 12.45 -3.24 -5.79
C LYS A 226 13.00 -4.66 -5.85
N THR A 227 14.15 -4.82 -6.48
CA THR A 227 14.84 -6.09 -6.59
C THR A 227 15.91 -6.20 -5.50
N PRO A 228 16.13 -7.40 -4.93
CA PRO A 228 17.23 -7.61 -4.00
C PRO A 228 18.56 -7.31 -4.70
N SER A 229 19.42 -6.52 -4.07
CA SER A 229 20.75 -6.25 -4.61
C SER A 229 21.49 -7.59 -4.81
N SER A 230 22.12 -7.76 -5.98
CA SER A 230 22.83 -8.98 -6.34
C SER A 230 24.18 -9.07 -5.60
N TYR A 231 24.16 -9.25 -4.28
CA TYR A 231 25.32 -9.70 -3.51
C TYR A 231 25.03 -11.08 -2.87
N PRO A 232 26.05 -11.94 -2.73
CA PRO A 232 25.94 -13.39 -2.94
C PRO A 232 25.40 -14.18 -1.74
N PHE A 233 24.65 -13.55 -0.84
CA PHE A 233 23.86 -14.28 0.12
C PHE A 233 22.44 -14.41 -0.43
N SER A 234 22.17 -15.60 -0.98
CA SER A 234 20.83 -16.18 -1.17
C SER A 234 20.19 -16.21 -2.57
N ARG A 235 20.90 -16.78 -3.56
CA ARG A 235 20.23 -17.45 -4.69
C ARG A 235 19.25 -18.58 -4.25
N LEU A 236 19.41 -19.10 -3.03
CA LEU A 236 18.55 -20.12 -2.44
C LEU A 236 17.21 -19.57 -1.92
N THR A 237 17.16 -18.37 -1.33
CA THR A 237 15.91 -17.80 -0.78
C THR A 237 15.00 -17.28 -1.90
N TYR A 238 15.55 -16.63 -2.92
CA TYR A 238 14.76 -16.10 -4.04
C TYR A 238 14.06 -17.21 -4.85
N SER A 239 14.72 -18.36 -5.01
CA SER A 239 14.13 -19.55 -5.63
C SER A 239 13.00 -20.15 -4.78
N LEU A 240 13.19 -20.21 -3.46
CA LEU A 240 12.19 -20.71 -2.51
C LEU A 240 10.98 -19.75 -2.36
N ILE A 241 11.20 -18.44 -2.41
CA ILE A 241 10.15 -17.42 -2.41
C ILE A 241 9.33 -17.53 -3.71
N LYS A 242 9.98 -17.60 -4.88
CA LYS A 242 9.28 -17.82 -6.16
C LYS A 242 8.56 -19.18 -6.21
N GLN A 243 9.09 -20.23 -5.60
CA GLN A 243 8.40 -21.52 -5.50
C GLN A 243 7.18 -21.46 -4.57
N CYS A 244 7.26 -20.74 -3.44
CA CYS A 244 6.11 -20.52 -2.57
C CYS A 244 5.01 -19.70 -3.25
N LEU A 245 5.37 -18.64 -3.98
CA LEU A 245 4.42 -17.81 -4.74
C LEU A 245 3.73 -18.62 -5.86
N ARG A 246 4.46 -19.51 -6.53
CA ARG A 246 3.89 -20.43 -7.54
C ARG A 246 3.01 -21.53 -6.93
N ALA A 247 3.29 -21.97 -5.70
CA ALA A 247 2.49 -22.97 -5.00
C ALA A 247 1.15 -22.40 -4.52
N SER A 248 1.11 -21.14 -4.07
CA SER A 248 -0.12 -20.44 -3.68
C SER A 248 -1.13 -20.36 -4.84
N ASN A 249 -0.67 -20.04 -6.06
CA ASN A 249 -1.50 -19.99 -7.26
C ASN A 249 -2.01 -21.37 -7.74
N ARG A 250 -1.50 -22.50 -7.22
CA ARG A 250 -2.02 -23.84 -7.54
C ARG A 250 -3.10 -24.32 -6.58
N VAL A 251 -3.18 -23.75 -5.37
CA VAL A 251 -4.16 -24.18 -4.35
C VAL A 251 -5.55 -23.58 -4.61
N ASP A 252 -5.66 -22.49 -5.37
CA ASP A 252 -6.95 -21.89 -5.77
C ASP A 252 -7.57 -22.54 -7.03
N GLY A 253 -6.92 -23.57 -7.58
CA GLY A 253 -7.38 -24.31 -8.74
C GLY A 253 -7.87 -25.71 -8.39
N ARG A 254 -9.10 -25.86 -7.84
CA ARG A 254 -10.06 -26.94 -8.14
C ARG A 254 -11.25 -26.99 -7.16
N ARG A 255 -12.45 -26.69 -7.68
CA ARG A 255 -13.59 -27.63 -7.65
C ARG A 255 -14.35 -27.50 -8.98
N GLN A 256 -13.92 -28.25 -9.99
CA GLN A 256 -14.85 -28.67 -11.04
C GLN A 256 -15.77 -29.70 -10.40
N TYR A 257 -17.07 -29.39 -10.36
CA TYR A 257 -18.09 -30.35 -9.95
C TYR A 257 -18.09 -31.52 -10.93
N LYS A 258 -17.93 -32.73 -10.38
CA LYS A 258 -18.28 -34.00 -11.02
C LYS A 258 -19.80 -34.01 -11.20
N VAL A 259 -20.26 -34.11 -12.43
CA VAL A 259 -21.64 -34.54 -12.72
C VAL A 259 -21.54 -36.04 -12.97
N ASP A 260 -21.85 -36.82 -11.94
CA ASP A 260 -22.16 -38.24 -12.10
C ASP A 260 -23.55 -38.32 -12.75
N GLY A 261 -23.67 -39.13 -13.80
CA GLY A 261 -24.91 -39.38 -14.51
C GLY A 261 -24.77 -40.66 -15.32
N ASP A 262 -24.82 -41.79 -14.63
CA ASP A 262 -25.04 -43.10 -15.23
C ASP A 262 -26.49 -43.56 -14.99
N ASP A 263 -26.91 -44.44 -15.91
CA ASP A 263 -28.14 -45.20 -16.07
C ASP A 263 -29.33 -44.50 -16.75
N ALA A 264 -30.05 -45.13 -17.69
CA ALA A 264 -29.89 -46.38 -18.45
C ALA A 264 -31.09 -46.47 -19.42
N ARG A 265 -30.84 -47.11 -20.58
CA ARG A 265 -31.82 -47.69 -21.53
C ARG A 265 -32.76 -46.78 -22.30
#